data_AF-A0A0J1DJN1-F1
#
_entry.id   AF-A0A0J1DJN1-F1
#
_cell.length_a   1.000
_cell.length_b   1.000
_cell.length_c   1.000
_cell.angle_alpha   90.00
_cell.angle_beta   90.00
_cell.angle_gamma   90.00
#
_symmetry.space_group_name_H-M   'P 1'
#
loop_
_entity.id
_entity.type
_entity.pdbx_description
1 polymer ?
#
loop_
_entity_poly.entity_id
_entity_poly.type
_entity_poly.pdbx_seq_one_letter_code
_entity_poly.pdbx_strand_id
1 'polypeptide(L)'
;MSTGELILAWAVLFIFTAAYGLLRQGKLSRQVVAVGLAAATILVAVGATFPTEPVSWGKVLMRWVVHFSLFTLAIRAFTRSPWRDSLGAGFFSSTCLTLLQILL
;
A
#
# COMPACT_ATOMS: atom_id res chain seq x y z
N MET A 1 14.43 9.65 10.12
CA MET A 1 13.23 9.02 10.71
C MET A 1 13.46 8.72 12.17
N SER A 2 12.45 8.96 12.99
CA SER A 2 12.36 8.43 14.34
C SER A 2 11.76 7.01 14.32
N THR A 3 12.04 6.22 15.34
CA THR A 3 11.45 4.88 15.51
C THR A 3 9.91 4.93 15.55
N GLY A 4 9.33 6.03 16.06
CA GLY A 4 7.88 6.20 16.14
C GLY A 4 7.19 6.31 14.78
N GLU A 5 7.79 7.02 13.82
CA GLU A 5 7.27 7.17 12.45
C GLU A 5 7.25 5.83 11.71
N LEU A 6 8.30 5.02 11.88
CA LEU A 6 8.38 3.67 11.33
C LEU A 6 7.28 2.76 11.87
N ILE A 7 7.05 2.78 13.18
CA ILE A 7 6.00 1.99 13.83
C ILE A 7 4.61 2.42 13.36
N LEU A 8 4.38 3.73 13.23
CA LEU A 8 3.12 4.28 12.76
C LEU A 8 2.84 3.88 11.30
N ALA A 9 3.83 4.04 10.41
CA ALA A 9 3.73 3.63 9.02
C ALA A 9 3.46 2.12 8.88
N TRP A 10 4.14 1.31 9.68
CA TRP A 10 3.94 -0.13 9.71
C TRP A 10 2.52 -0.50 10.17
N ALA A 11 2.05 0.09 11.28
CA ALA A 11 0.73 -0.18 11.82
C ALA A 11 -0.38 0.22 10.86
N VAL A 12 -0.26 1.40 10.24
CA VAL A 12 -1.22 1.89 9.23
C VAL A 12 -1.28 0.93 8.05
N LEU A 13 -0.13 0.52 7.50
CA LEU A 13 -0.07 -0.42 6.38
C LEU A 13 -0.65 -1.80 6.73
N PHE A 14 -0.34 -2.32 7.92
CA PHE A 14 -0.86 -3.59 8.38
C PHE A 14 -2.38 -3.57 8.53
N ILE A 15 -2.92 -2.55 9.23
CA ILE A 15 -4.36 -2.38 9.43
C ILE A 15 -5.08 -2.24 8.09
N PHE A 16 -4.55 -1.43 7.17
CA PHE A 16 -5.14 -1.25 5.86
C PHE A 16 -5.17 -2.56 5.06
N THR A 17 -4.06 -3.32 5.06
CA THR A 17 -3.97 -4.59 4.34
C THR A 17 -4.90 -5.65 4.92
N ALA A 18 -4.99 -5.72 6.26
CA ALA A 18 -5.90 -6.61 6.95
C ALA A 18 -7.38 -6.25 6.67
N ALA A 19 -7.72 -4.95 6.68
CA ALA A 19 -9.06 -4.46 6.37
C ALA A 19 -9.46 -4.75 4.91
N TYR A 20 -8.54 -4.56 3.96
CA TYR A 20 -8.77 -4.90 2.56
C TYR A 20 -9.02 -6.40 2.38
N GLY A 21 -8.18 -7.25 2.98
CA GLY A 21 -8.36 -8.70 2.95
C GLY A 21 -9.66 -9.16 3.61
N LEU A 22 -10.06 -8.51 4.71
CA LEU A 22 -11.34 -8.75 5.38
C LEU A 22 -12.53 -8.40 4.48
N LEU A 23 -12.53 -7.21 3.88
CA LEU A 23 -13.59 -6.75 2.98
C LEU A 23 -13.73 -7.65 1.75
N ARG A 24 -12.61 -8.18 1.24
CA ARG A 24 -12.61 -9.02 0.04
C ARG A 24 -13.02 -10.47 0.31
N GLN A 25 -12.52 -11.05 1.40
CA GLN A 25 -12.75 -12.47 1.71
C GLN A 25 -13.92 -12.69 2.69
N GLY A 26 -14.51 -11.62 3.23
CA GLY A 26 -15.53 -11.66 4.26
C GLY A 26 -15.04 -12.20 5.61
N LYS A 27 -13.75 -12.55 5.71
CA LYS A 27 -13.12 -13.12 6.91
C LYS A 27 -11.65 -12.76 6.98
N LEU A 28 -11.17 -12.55 8.20
CA LEU A 28 -9.75 -12.34 8.50
C LEU A 28 -9.08 -13.71 8.66
N SER A 29 -8.59 -14.28 7.57
CA SER A 29 -7.87 -15.57 7.62
C SER A 29 -6.42 -15.37 8.10
N ARG A 30 -5.81 -16.43 8.68
CA ARG A 30 -4.39 -16.41 9.05
C ARG A 30 -3.48 -16.03 7.87
N GLN A 31 -3.87 -16.40 6.66
CA GLN A 31 -3.15 -16.04 5.42
C GLN A 31 -3.21 -14.54 5.15
N VAL A 32 -4.38 -13.90 5.29
CA VAL A 32 -4.55 -12.44 5.13
C VAL A 32 -3.69 -11.68 6.14
N VAL A 33 -3.66 -12.14 7.39
CA VAL A 33 -2.82 -11.53 8.44
C VAL A 33 -1.33 -11.67 8.10
N ALA A 34 -0.89 -12.86 7.72
CA ALA A 34 0.50 -13.11 7.36
C ALA A 34 0.94 -12.28 6.15
N VAL A 35 0.11 -12.18 5.12
CA VAL A 35 0.38 -11.35 3.93
C VAL A 35 0.40 -9.87 4.32
N GLY A 36 -0.51 -9.41 5.18
CA GLY A 36 -0.52 -8.03 5.69
C GLY A 36 0.74 -7.67 6.48
N LEU A 37 1.18 -8.56 7.37
CA LEU A 37 2.42 -8.40 8.13
C LEU A 37 3.64 -8.31 7.19
N ALA A 38 3.74 -9.23 6.24
CA ALA A 38 4.83 -9.27 5.28
C ALA A 38 4.87 -8.01 4.41
N ALA A 39 3.71 -7.61 3.85
CA ALA A 39 3.60 -6.42 3.01
C ALA A 39 3.96 -5.14 3.78
N ALA A 40 3.43 -4.95 5.00
CA ALA A 40 3.75 -3.80 5.84
C ALA A 40 5.25 -3.74 6.15
N THR A 41 5.86 -4.88 6.49
CA THR A 41 7.29 -4.96 6.82
C THR A 41 8.17 -4.62 5.62
N ILE A 42 7.88 -5.18 4.44
CA ILE A 42 8.64 -4.92 3.21
C ILE A 42 8.50 -3.44 2.82
N LEU A 43 7.29 -2.90 2.83
CA LEU A 43 7.05 -1.51 2.41
C LEU A 43 7.73 -0.50 3.33
N VAL A 44 7.73 -0.74 4.65
CA VAL A 44 8.45 0.11 5.61
C VAL A 44 9.96 0.00 5.45
N ALA A 45 10.50 -1.21 5.26
CA ALA A 45 11.93 -1.41 5.03
C ALA A 45 12.40 -0.72 3.74
N VAL A 46 11.63 -0.82 2.67
CA VAL A 46 11.89 -0.12 1.41
C VAL A 46 11.80 1.39 1.61
N GLY A 47 10.74 1.89 2.27
CA GLY A 47 10.56 3.30 2.56
C GLY A 47 11.70 3.94 3.34
N ALA A 48 12.23 3.24 4.35
CA ALA A 48 13.36 3.70 5.16
C ALA A 48 14.66 3.91 4.36
N THR A 49 14.78 3.32 3.16
CA THR A 49 15.96 3.47 2.30
C THR A 49 15.90 4.66 1.35
N PHE A 50 14.76 5.35 1.24
CA PHE A 50 14.61 6.50 0.33
C PHE A 50 14.67 7.85 1.08
N PRO A 51 15.31 8.88 0.50
CA PRO A 51 15.37 10.21 1.09
C PRO A 51 13.98 10.88 1.11
N THR A 52 13.68 11.55 2.22
CA THR A 52 12.39 12.22 2.47
C THR A 52 12.46 13.67 1.95
N GLU A 53 11.90 13.89 0.76
CA GLU A 53 11.80 15.22 0.14
C GLU A 53 10.56 15.97 0.63
N PRO A 54 10.56 17.32 0.62
CA PRO A 54 9.39 18.12 1.02
C PRO A 54 8.15 17.76 0.18
N VAL A 55 7.09 17.38 0.90
CA VAL A 55 5.85 16.83 0.36
C VAL A 55 5.00 17.94 -0.25
N SER A 56 5.09 18.13 -1.57
CA SER A 56 4.10 18.92 -2.32
C SER A 56 2.88 18.04 -2.58
N TRP A 57 1.71 18.41 -2.03
CA TRP A 57 0.45 17.67 -2.21
C TRP A 57 0.08 17.42 -3.68
N GLY A 58 0.43 18.34 -4.59
CA GLY A 58 0.26 18.14 -6.03
C GLY A 58 1.16 17.03 -6.59
N LYS A 59 2.42 16.95 -6.13
CA LYS A 59 3.33 15.85 -6.50
C LYS A 59 2.89 14.52 -5.89
N VAL A 60 2.34 14.53 -4.67
CA VAL A 60 1.78 13.34 -4.01
C VAL A 60 0.61 12.79 -4.81
N LEU A 61 -0.34 13.65 -5.20
CA LEU A 61 -1.50 13.23 -5.99
C LEU A 61 -1.08 12.69 -7.35
N MET A 62 -0.17 13.36 -8.05
CA MET A 62 0.36 12.87 -9.34
C MET A 62 1.06 11.52 -9.20
N ARG A 63 1.90 11.35 -8.17
CA ARG A 63 2.52 10.05 -7.86
C ARG A 63 1.44 9.01 -7.56
N TRP A 64 0.43 9.32 -6.76
CA TRP A 64 -0.66 8.39 -6.46
C TRP A 64 -1.38 7.94 -7.74
N VAL A 65 -1.70 8.86 -8.66
CA VAL A 65 -2.35 8.53 -9.95
C VAL A 65 -1.47 7.61 -10.80
N VAL A 66 -0.17 7.87 -10.87
CA VAL A 66 0.79 7.05 -11.61
C VAL A 66 0.88 5.64 -11.01
N HIS A 67 1.09 5.53 -9.70
CA HIS A 67 1.18 4.23 -9.02
C HIS A 67 -0.14 3.46 -9.09
N PHE A 68 -1.29 4.14 -8.96
CA PHE A 68 -2.61 3.55 -9.13
C PHE A 68 -2.75 2.91 -10.50
N SER A 69 -2.44 3.67 -11.56
CA SER A 69 -2.52 3.19 -12.93
C SER A 69 -1.58 2.01 -13.18
N LEU A 70 -0.34 2.09 -12.70
CA LEU A 70 0.66 1.03 -12.82
C LEU A 70 0.24 -0.24 -12.08
N PHE A 71 -0.19 -0.15 -10.82
CA PHE A 71 -0.62 -1.32 -10.06
C PHE A 71 -1.87 -1.96 -10.66
N THR A 72 -2.86 -1.16 -11.05
CA THR A 72 -4.07 -1.68 -11.71
C THR A 72 -3.72 -2.39 -13.02
N LEU A 73 -2.88 -1.79 -13.87
CA LEU A 73 -2.47 -2.41 -15.13
C LEU A 73 -1.61 -3.66 -14.92
N ALA A 74 -0.64 -3.62 -13.99
CA ALA A 74 0.21 -4.76 -13.68
C ALA A 74 -0.62 -5.93 -13.14
N ILE A 75 -1.48 -5.70 -12.15
CA ILE A 75 -2.34 -6.74 -11.59
C ILE A 75 -3.21 -7.35 -12.68
N ARG A 76 -3.82 -6.52 -13.53
CA ARG A 76 -4.62 -6.99 -14.66
C ARG A 76 -3.81 -7.83 -15.64
N ALA A 77 -2.61 -7.37 -16.02
CA ALA A 77 -1.74 -8.04 -16.98
C ALA A 77 -1.25 -9.41 -16.46
N PHE A 78 -0.84 -9.48 -15.19
CA PHE A 78 -0.26 -10.69 -14.60
C PHE A 78 -1.33 -11.68 -14.09
N THR A 79 -2.41 -11.20 -13.49
CA THR A 79 -3.41 -12.08 -12.85
C THR A 79 -4.63 -12.36 -13.71
N ARG A 80 -4.79 -11.65 -14.85
CA ARG A 80 -5.98 -11.70 -15.73
C ARG A 80 -7.30 -11.50 -14.96
N SER A 81 -7.25 -10.77 -13.85
CA SER A 81 -8.35 -10.53 -12.93
C SER A 81 -9.38 -9.53 -13.50
N PRO A 82 -10.66 -9.56 -13.06
CA PRO A 82 -11.65 -8.57 -13.44
C PRO A 82 -11.18 -7.13 -13.21
N TRP A 83 -11.69 -6.17 -14.00
CA TRP A 83 -11.37 -4.75 -13.83
C TRP A 83 -11.65 -4.26 -12.40
N ARG A 84 -12.79 -4.63 -11.82
CA ARG A 84 -13.18 -4.26 -10.45
C ARG A 84 -12.12 -4.65 -9.42
N ASP A 85 -11.57 -5.85 -9.60
CA ASP A 85 -10.58 -6.42 -8.69
C ASP A 85 -9.20 -5.80 -8.85
N SER A 86 -8.84 -5.46 -10.09
CA SER A 86 -7.57 -4.79 -10.42
C SER A 86 -7.59 -3.31 -10.00
N LEU A 87 -8.73 -2.63 -10.13
CA LEU A 87 -8.95 -1.26 -9.66
C LEU A 87 -8.89 -1.20 -8.14
N GLY A 88 -9.58 -2.11 -7.44
CA GLY A 88 -9.55 -2.14 -5.98
C GLY A 88 -8.15 -2.39 -5.42
N ALA A 89 -7.41 -3.34 -6.00
CA ALA A 89 -6.06 -3.64 -5.57
C ALA A 89 -5.05 -2.54 -5.96
N GLY A 90 -5.18 -1.92 -7.14
CA GLY A 90 -4.33 -0.78 -7.51
C GLY A 90 -4.59 0.47 -6.67
N PHE A 91 -5.86 0.76 -6.35
CA PHE A 91 -6.24 1.84 -5.43
C PHE A 91 -5.63 1.60 -4.06
N PHE A 92 -5.75 0.38 -3.56
CA PHE A 92 -5.19 -0.05 -2.30
C PHE A 92 -3.66 0.12 -2.25
N SER A 93 -2.94 -0.49 -3.19
CA SER A 93 -1.48 -0.43 -3.25
C SER A 93 -0.94 0.98 -3.41
N SER A 94 -1.57 1.82 -4.24
CA SER A 94 -1.17 3.21 -4.43
C SER A 94 -1.40 4.06 -3.17
N THR A 95 -2.51 3.84 -2.48
CA THR A 95 -2.83 4.53 -1.23
C THR A 95 -1.86 4.12 -0.12
N CYS A 96 -1.53 2.84 0.01
CA CYS A 96 -0.50 2.37 0.93
C CYS A 96 0.86 3.03 0.68
N LEU A 97 1.31 3.07 -0.58
CA LEU A 97 2.59 3.67 -0.95
C LEU A 97 2.60 5.19 -0.73
N THR A 98 1.47 5.84 -0.96
CA THR A 98 1.30 7.28 -0.72
C THR A 98 1.26 7.63 0.77
N LEU A 99 0.55 6.84 1.57
CA LEU A 99 0.57 6.98 3.04
C LEU A 99 1.97 6.80 3.57
N LEU A 100 2.70 5.80 3.06
CA LEU A 100 4.10 5.60 3.40
C LEU A 100 4.93 6.84 3.07
N GLN A 101 4.78 7.44 1.87
CA GLN A 101 5.49 8.66 1.46
C GLN A 101 5.09 9.94 2.24
N ILE A 102 3.90 9.99 2.83
CA ILE A 102 3.47 11.13 3.66
C ILE A 102 3.96 10.97 5.10
N LEU A 103 4.01 9.72 5.59
CA LEU A 103 4.44 9.38 6.95
C LEU A 103 5.97 9.28 7.08
N LEU A 104 6.69 9.12 5.97
CA LEU A 104 8.15 9.19 5.82
C LEU A 104 8.60 10.62 5.53
#